data_AF-A0A974H502-F1
#
_entry.id   AF-A0A974H502-F1
#
_cell.length_a   1.000
_cell.length_b   1.000
_cell.length_c   1.000
_cell.angle_alpha   90.00
_cell.angle_beta   90.00
_cell.angle_gamma   90.00
#
_symmetry.space_group_name_H-M   'P 1'
#
loop_
_entity.id
_entity.type
_entity.pdbx_description
1 polymer ?
#
loop_
_entity_poly.entity_id
_entity_poly.type
_entity_poly.pdbx_seq_one_letter_code
_entity_poly.pdbx_strand_id
1 'polypeptide(L)'
;MPGIAEKESELSERIEAFVAELKRGGGRPSSEETARKTVGLLRHIIAQARWGNAGEIIRREGRRMTAAQPSETTVGNMVRRVLKLIREEYSSQSTFCFLFLQFPNEEDSFHKFVSPQEVLPFSEGEILSQVSAYCLIFDHVPPELITLFISNIGGNAPS
;
A
#
# COMPACT_ATOMS: atom_id res chain seq x y z
N MET A 1 9.64 19.62 -30.04
CA MET A 1 9.51 19.24 -28.62
C MET A 1 8.03 18.98 -28.40
N PRO A 2 7.59 17.74 -28.13
CA PRO A 2 6.17 17.45 -27.93
C PRO A 2 5.64 18.21 -26.72
N GLY A 3 4.42 18.75 -26.86
CA GLY A 3 3.79 19.62 -25.88
C GLY A 3 3.37 18.86 -24.62
N ILE A 4 3.32 19.54 -23.48
CA ILE A 4 2.91 18.94 -22.19
C ILE A 4 1.51 18.29 -22.29
N ALA A 5 0.60 18.90 -23.07
CA ALA A 5 -0.74 18.38 -23.31
C ALA A 5 -0.76 17.06 -24.10
N GLU A 6 0.17 16.85 -25.03
CA GLU A 6 0.28 15.60 -25.80
C GLU A 6 0.73 14.43 -24.90
N LYS A 7 1.59 14.71 -23.90
CA LYS A 7 2.04 13.70 -22.93
C LYS A 7 0.92 13.26 -21.98
N GLU A 8 0.06 14.18 -21.57
CA GLU A 8 -1.10 13.86 -20.73
C GLU A 8 -2.17 13.05 -21.47
N SER A 9 -2.37 13.30 -22.77
CA SER A 9 -3.28 12.46 -23.58
C SER A 9 -2.69 11.06 -23.80
N GLU A 10 -1.39 10.96 -24.12
CA GLU A 10 -0.71 9.67 -24.31
C GLU A 10 -0.77 8.80 -23.03
N LEU A 11 -0.59 9.40 -21.85
CA LEU A 11 -0.75 8.72 -20.57
C LEU A 11 -2.17 8.20 -20.37
N SER A 12 -3.17 9.02 -20.68
CA SER A 12 -4.58 8.67 -20.51
C SER A 12 -4.96 7.50 -21.43
N GLU A 13 -4.51 7.52 -22.68
CA GLU A 13 -4.68 6.41 -23.62
C GLU A 13 -4.02 5.12 -23.12
N ARG A 14 -2.80 5.20 -22.56
CA ARG A 14 -2.11 4.04 -21.97
C ARG A 14 -2.86 3.47 -20.75
N ILE A 15 -3.44 4.33 -19.91
CA ILE A 15 -4.27 3.91 -18.77
C ILE A 15 -5.53 3.19 -19.28
N GLU A 16 -6.19 3.74 -20.30
CA GLU A 16 -7.40 3.15 -20.88
C GLU A 16 -7.13 1.81 -21.58
N ALA A 17 -6.02 1.70 -22.30
CA ALA A 17 -5.57 0.45 -22.91
C ALA A 17 -5.32 -0.62 -21.84
N PHE A 18 -4.66 -0.27 -20.73
CA PHE A 18 -4.42 -1.19 -19.62
C PHE A 18 -5.72 -1.61 -18.92
N VAL A 19 -6.66 -0.67 -18.71
CA VAL A 19 -7.99 -0.96 -18.15
C VAL A 19 -8.80 -1.87 -19.09
N ALA A 20 -8.71 -1.68 -20.41
CA ALA A 20 -9.35 -2.53 -21.40
C ALA A 20 -8.74 -3.94 -21.43
N GLU A 21 -7.41 -4.06 -21.27
CA GLU A 21 -6.70 -5.35 -21.14
C GLU A 21 -7.21 -6.13 -19.92
N LEU A 22 -7.34 -5.47 -18.76
CA LEU A 22 -7.91 -6.06 -17.55
C LEU A 22 -9.36 -6.52 -17.77
N LYS A 23 -10.22 -5.65 -18.33
CA LYS A 23 -11.64 -6.00 -18.58
C LYS A 23 -11.84 -7.16 -19.55
N ARG A 24 -10.95 -7.32 -20.54
CA ARG A 24 -11.10 -8.34 -21.59
C ARG A 24 -10.80 -9.76 -21.08
N GLY A 25 -10.10 -9.91 -19.94
CA GLY A 25 -9.82 -11.21 -19.32
C GLY A 25 -9.07 -12.22 -20.21
N GLY A 26 -8.52 -11.76 -21.33
CA GLY A 26 -7.95 -12.61 -22.39
C GLY A 26 -6.53 -13.04 -22.06
N GLY A 27 -6.40 -14.24 -21.47
CA GLY A 27 -5.15 -14.82 -21.01
C GLY A 27 -4.71 -14.18 -19.70
N ARG A 28 -5.02 -14.81 -18.56
CA ARG A 28 -4.63 -14.29 -17.23
C ARG A 28 -3.13 -14.02 -17.23
N PRO A 29 -2.69 -12.75 -17.25
CA PRO A 29 -1.27 -12.44 -17.17
C PRO A 29 -0.76 -12.98 -15.84
N SER A 30 0.52 -13.38 -15.79
CA SER A 30 1.15 -13.70 -14.51
C SER A 30 0.93 -12.53 -13.54
N SER A 31 0.67 -12.83 -12.26
CA SER A 31 0.57 -11.82 -11.21
C SER A 31 1.79 -10.88 -11.20
N GLU A 32 2.97 -11.39 -11.55
CA GLU A 32 4.19 -10.59 -11.69
C GLU A 32 4.10 -9.56 -12.84
N GLU A 33 3.58 -9.97 -13.99
CA GLU A 33 3.46 -9.10 -15.16
C GLU A 33 2.43 -7.99 -14.89
N THR A 34 1.28 -8.35 -14.32
CA THR A 34 0.27 -7.38 -13.89
C THR A 34 0.84 -6.39 -12.88
N ALA A 35 1.63 -6.86 -11.90
CA ALA A 35 2.29 -5.99 -10.92
C ALA A 35 3.28 -5.03 -11.59
N ARG A 36 4.13 -5.53 -12.49
CA ARG A 36 5.14 -4.73 -13.20
C ARG A 36 4.49 -3.67 -14.10
N LYS A 37 3.45 -4.02 -14.86
CA LYS A 37 2.68 -3.07 -15.68
C LYS A 37 2.02 -2.01 -14.80
N THR A 38 1.37 -2.41 -13.70
CA THR A 38 0.73 -1.49 -12.76
C THR A 38 1.71 -0.47 -12.20
N VAL A 39 2.84 -0.91 -11.64
CA VAL A 39 3.85 0.02 -11.08
C VAL A 39 4.50 0.87 -12.17
N GLY A 40 4.76 0.30 -13.34
CA GLY A 40 5.31 1.05 -14.48
C GLY A 40 4.41 2.21 -14.93
N LEU A 41 3.09 1.99 -14.92
CA LEU A 41 2.08 2.99 -15.21
C LEU A 41 2.02 4.06 -14.11
N LEU A 42 1.96 3.65 -12.84
CA LEU A 42 1.97 4.57 -11.70
C LEU A 42 3.23 5.45 -11.70
N ARG A 43 4.40 4.89 -12.02
CA ARG A 43 5.65 5.65 -12.16
C ARG A 43 5.55 6.70 -13.26
N HIS A 44 5.00 6.35 -14.43
CA HIS A 44 4.81 7.29 -15.53
C HIS A 44 3.85 8.42 -15.15
N ILE A 45 2.74 8.09 -14.45
CA ILE A 45 1.78 9.08 -13.95
C ILE A 45 2.47 10.09 -13.02
N ILE A 46 3.26 9.61 -12.04
CA ILE A 46 3.97 10.50 -11.11
C ILE A 46 5.01 11.37 -11.83
N ALA A 47 5.70 10.81 -12.82
CA ALA A 47 6.77 11.50 -13.54
C ALA A 47 6.27 12.55 -14.55
N GLN A 48 5.08 12.36 -15.13
CA GLN A 48 4.60 13.18 -16.23
C GLN A 48 3.39 14.05 -15.88
N ALA A 49 2.57 13.67 -14.90
CA ALA A 49 1.41 14.47 -14.50
C ALA A 49 1.82 15.66 -13.61
N ARG A 50 1.11 16.78 -13.72
CA ARG A 50 1.17 17.84 -12.71
C ARG A 50 0.31 17.43 -11.52
N TRP A 51 0.91 17.33 -10.34
CA TRP A 51 0.20 16.99 -9.10
C TRP A 51 0.62 17.95 -7.98
N GLY A 52 -0.36 18.36 -7.16
CA GLY A 52 -0.12 19.01 -5.86
C GLY A 52 -0.06 18.00 -4.72
N ASN A 53 -0.81 16.90 -4.84
CA ASN A 53 -0.80 15.78 -3.92
C ASN A 53 -0.67 14.47 -4.71
N ALA A 54 0.52 13.85 -4.64
CA ALA A 54 0.79 12.59 -5.33
C ALA A 54 -0.14 11.45 -4.85
N GLY A 55 -0.56 11.47 -3.59
CA GLY A 55 -1.47 10.48 -3.03
C GLY A 55 -2.87 10.54 -3.61
N GLU A 56 -3.37 11.72 -4.00
CA GLU A 56 -4.71 11.87 -4.58
C GLU A 56 -4.78 11.30 -6.00
N ILE A 57 -3.78 11.63 -6.84
CA ILE A 57 -3.75 11.14 -8.22
C ILE A 57 -3.60 9.61 -8.27
N ILE A 58 -2.75 9.03 -7.42
CA ILE A 58 -2.56 7.58 -7.33
C ILE A 58 -3.82 6.89 -6.80
N ARG A 59 -4.54 7.47 -5.83
CA ARG A 59 -5.82 6.94 -5.37
C ARG A 59 -6.88 6.98 -6.48
N ARG A 60 -6.96 8.08 -7.22
CA ARG A 60 -7.95 8.24 -8.30
C ARG A 60 -7.72 7.22 -9.42
N GLU A 61 -6.51 7.16 -9.97
CA GLU A 61 -6.20 6.22 -11.06
C GLU A 61 -6.19 4.77 -10.55
N GLY A 62 -5.69 4.53 -9.33
CA GLY A 62 -5.74 3.23 -8.68
C GLY A 62 -7.16 2.68 -8.53
N ARG A 63 -8.12 3.50 -8.09
CA ARG A 63 -9.54 3.12 -8.02
C ARG A 63 -10.10 2.76 -9.40
N ARG A 64 -9.76 3.50 -10.45
CA ARG A 64 -10.20 3.20 -11.83
C ARG A 64 -9.69 1.83 -12.29
N MET A 65 -8.41 1.51 -12.03
CA MET A 65 -7.84 0.22 -12.39
C MET A 65 -8.43 -0.94 -11.57
N THR A 66 -8.62 -0.76 -10.26
CA THR A 66 -9.24 -1.81 -9.41
C THR A 66 -10.72 -2.03 -9.76
N ALA A 67 -11.45 -0.98 -10.12
CA ALA A 67 -12.84 -1.10 -10.55
C ALA A 67 -12.99 -1.80 -11.91
N ALA A 68 -11.93 -1.81 -12.74
CA ALA A 68 -11.93 -2.50 -14.03
C ALA A 68 -12.05 -4.02 -13.88
N GLN A 69 -11.40 -4.58 -12.86
CA GLN A 69 -11.45 -6.00 -12.53
C GLN A 69 -11.30 -6.20 -11.01
N PRO A 70 -12.41 -6.20 -10.25
CA PRO A 70 -12.37 -6.35 -8.78
C PRO A 70 -11.76 -7.68 -8.31
N SER A 71 -11.83 -8.73 -9.14
CA SER A 71 -11.24 -10.04 -8.86
C SER A 71 -9.71 -10.04 -8.93
N GLU A 72 -9.09 -9.05 -9.59
CA GLU A 72 -7.64 -8.92 -9.68
C GLU A 72 -7.09 -8.14 -8.47
N THR A 73 -6.71 -8.86 -7.43
CA THR A 73 -6.21 -8.23 -6.20
C THR A 73 -4.81 -7.64 -6.35
N THR A 74 -4.01 -8.12 -7.32
CA THR A 74 -2.63 -7.68 -7.56
C THR A 74 -2.54 -6.17 -7.79
N VAL A 75 -3.39 -5.63 -8.66
CA VAL A 75 -3.41 -4.19 -9.00
C VAL A 75 -3.68 -3.37 -7.75
N GLY A 76 -4.73 -3.72 -6.99
CA GLY A 76 -5.09 -3.04 -5.75
C GLY A 76 -4.01 -3.14 -4.66
N ASN A 77 -3.36 -4.31 -4.55
CA ASN A 77 -2.25 -4.53 -3.62
C ASN A 77 -1.03 -3.67 -3.98
N MET A 78 -0.68 -3.57 -5.27
CA MET A 78 0.42 -2.72 -5.72
C MET A 78 0.13 -1.24 -5.51
N VAL A 79 -1.09 -0.78 -5.80
CA VAL A 79 -1.51 0.61 -5.53
C VAL A 79 -1.40 0.93 -4.04
N ARG A 80 -1.88 0.05 -3.14
CA ARG A 80 -1.76 0.23 -1.68
C ARG A 80 -0.31 0.30 -1.22
N ARG A 81 0.58 -0.55 -1.77
CA ARG A 81 2.02 -0.52 -1.47
C ARG A 81 2.67 0.79 -1.91
N VAL A 82 2.38 1.26 -3.13
CA VAL A 82 2.91 2.54 -3.64
C VAL A 82 2.40 3.72 -2.79
N LEU A 83 1.12 3.72 -2.39
CA LEU A 83 0.59 4.73 -1.48
C LEU A 83 1.27 4.70 -0.11
N LYS A 84 1.60 3.51 0.42
CA LYS A 84 2.36 3.36 1.65
C LYS A 84 3.77 3.93 1.51
N LEU A 85 4.48 3.62 0.42
CA LEU A 85 5.80 4.20 0.14
C LEU A 85 5.75 5.72 0.03
N ILE A 86 4.75 6.27 -0.69
CA ILE A 86 4.55 7.72 -0.77
C ILE A 86 4.30 8.28 0.64
N ARG A 87 3.43 7.67 1.45
CA ARG A 87 3.20 8.12 2.83
C ARG A 87 4.49 8.08 3.65
N GLU A 88 5.27 7.00 3.58
CA GLU A 88 6.54 6.87 4.30
C GLU A 88 7.57 7.91 3.87
N GLU A 89 7.67 8.22 2.58
CA GLU A 89 8.57 9.26 2.06
C GLU A 89 8.15 10.65 2.51
N TYR A 90 6.84 10.96 2.43
CA TYR A 90 6.29 12.22 2.93
C TYR A 90 6.42 12.31 4.45
N SER A 91 6.18 11.23 5.19
CA SER A 91 6.35 11.17 6.64
C SER A 91 7.81 11.25 7.04
N SER A 92 8.75 10.70 6.26
CA SER A 92 10.20 10.77 6.53
C SER A 92 10.78 12.15 6.22
N GLN A 93 10.33 12.79 5.15
CA GLN A 93 10.60 14.22 4.89
C GLN A 93 9.91 15.10 5.93
N SER A 94 8.72 14.70 6.37
CA SER A 94 8.06 15.34 7.50
C SER A 94 8.82 15.06 8.79
N THR A 95 9.50 13.93 9.01
CA THR A 95 10.38 13.68 10.18
C THR A 95 11.56 14.66 10.20
N PHE A 96 12.04 15.07 9.02
CA PHE A 96 13.02 16.14 8.88
C PHE A 96 12.46 17.53 9.24
N CYS A 97 11.12 17.70 9.24
CA CYS A 97 10.40 18.91 9.69
C CYS A 97 9.76 18.75 11.10
N PHE A 98 9.53 17.52 11.56
CA PHE A 98 8.87 17.12 12.82
C PHE A 98 9.82 17.11 14.00
N LEU A 99 11.10 17.50 13.82
CA LEU A 99 11.87 17.99 14.96
C LEU A 99 11.28 19.32 15.52
N PHE A 100 10.28 19.93 14.86
CA PHE A 100 9.71 21.19 15.35
C PHE A 100 8.22 21.23 15.70
N LEU A 101 7.28 20.43 15.18
CA LEU A 101 5.90 20.51 15.66
C LEU A 101 5.07 19.24 15.45
N GLN A 102 4.67 18.67 16.58
CA GLN A 102 3.77 17.54 16.78
C GLN A 102 2.36 17.83 16.25
N PHE A 103 1.76 16.88 15.51
CA PHE A 103 0.30 16.79 15.41
C PHE A 103 -0.17 15.33 15.56
N PRO A 104 -1.25 15.10 16.34
CA PRO A 104 -1.87 13.80 16.57
C PRO A 104 -2.85 13.45 15.45
N ASN A 105 -3.18 12.16 15.35
CA ASN A 105 -4.20 11.50 14.51
C ASN A 105 -3.72 10.90 13.17
N GLU A 106 -3.18 9.68 13.23
CA GLU A 106 -3.41 8.68 12.17
C GLU A 106 -3.60 7.30 12.83
N GLU A 107 -4.86 6.87 12.94
CA GLU A 107 -5.28 5.56 13.50
C GLU A 107 -5.14 4.39 12.51
N ASP A 108 -4.31 4.53 11.47
CA ASP A 108 -4.28 3.60 10.33
C ASP A 108 -2.88 3.00 10.07
N SER A 109 -2.00 3.04 11.08
CA SER A 109 -0.72 2.34 11.05
C SER A 109 -0.85 0.99 11.73
N PHE A 110 -1.18 -0.04 10.95
CA PHE A 110 -1.43 -1.38 11.49
C PHE A 110 -0.21 -2.06 12.14
N HIS A 111 0.99 -1.46 12.11
CA HIS A 111 2.16 -2.00 12.82
C HIS A 111 3.12 -0.87 13.18
N LYS A 112 2.82 -0.14 14.26
CA LYS A 112 3.85 0.70 14.90
C LYS A 112 4.65 -0.20 15.84
N PHE A 113 5.86 -0.59 15.44
CA PHE A 113 6.81 -1.24 16.35
C PHE A 113 7.33 -0.19 17.33
N VAL A 114 6.71 -0.12 18.50
CA VAL A 114 7.08 0.82 19.55
C VAL A 114 7.64 0.05 20.74
N SER A 115 8.69 0.59 21.37
CA SER A 115 9.13 0.08 22.67
C SER A 115 7.97 0.21 23.67
N PRO A 116 7.65 -0.83 24.47
CA PRO A 116 6.65 -0.74 25.53
C PRO A 116 6.89 0.43 26.51
N GLN A 117 8.12 0.92 26.59
CA GLN A 117 8.53 2.09 27.37
C GLN A 117 7.75 3.38 27.03
N GLU A 118 7.25 3.53 25.79
CA GLU A 118 6.42 4.69 25.42
C GLU A 118 5.01 4.64 26.02
N VAL A 119 4.53 3.46 26.39
CA VAL A 119 3.21 3.26 27.00
C VAL A 119 3.31 3.28 28.53
N LEU A 120 4.37 2.70 29.09
CA LEU A 120 4.65 2.69 30.53
C LEU A 120 6.15 2.93 30.79
N PRO A 121 6.53 4.10 31.33
CA PRO A 121 7.93 4.38 31.67
C PRO A 121 8.48 3.46 32.76
N PHE A 122 9.73 3.01 32.62
CA PHE A 122 10.39 2.14 33.61
C PHE A 122 10.56 2.76 35.01
N SER A 123 10.34 4.07 35.14
CA SER A 123 10.35 4.78 36.42
C SER A 123 9.17 4.41 37.33
N GLU A 124 8.08 3.85 36.79
CA GLU A 124 6.92 3.34 37.55
C GLU A 124 7.16 1.89 38.03
N GLY A 125 8.31 1.67 38.67
CA GLY A 125 8.87 0.34 38.95
C GLY A 125 8.04 -0.57 39.86
N GLU A 126 7.08 -0.03 40.62
CA GLU A 126 6.24 -0.80 41.54
C GLU A 126 5.23 -1.69 40.77
N ILE A 127 4.72 -1.21 39.63
CA ILE A 127 3.77 -1.91 38.76
C ILE A 127 4.48 -2.99 37.92
N LEU A 128 5.75 -2.77 37.54
CA LEU A 128 6.52 -3.73 36.74
C LEU A 128 6.69 -5.10 37.42
N SER A 129 6.64 -5.15 38.75
CA SER A 129 6.72 -6.40 39.51
C SER A 129 5.44 -7.25 39.44
N GLN A 130 4.32 -6.65 39.02
CA GLN A 130 2.99 -7.27 38.98
C GLN A 130 2.46 -7.44 37.55
N VAL A 131 3.18 -6.95 36.54
CA VAL A 131 2.75 -6.97 35.14
C VAL A 131 3.65 -7.90 34.33
N SER A 132 3.04 -8.89 33.67
CA SER A 132 3.71 -9.71 32.66
C SER A 132 3.50 -9.08 31.29
N ALA A 133 4.57 -8.58 30.66
CA ALA A 133 4.53 -8.10 29.30
C ALA A 133 4.76 -9.28 28.33
N TYR A 134 3.68 -9.73 27.68
CA TYR A 134 3.80 -10.69 26.58
C TYR A 134 4.19 -9.97 25.29
N CYS A 135 5.47 -10.06 24.93
CA CYS A 135 5.94 -9.63 23.62
C CYS A 135 5.67 -10.76 22.62
N LEU A 136 4.64 -10.62 21.79
CA LEU A 136 4.34 -11.51 20.68
C LEU A 136 5.41 -11.32 19.60
N ILE A 137 6.56 -11.98 19.76
CA ILE A 137 7.62 -11.95 18.74
C ILE A 137 7.16 -12.71 17.49
N PHE A 138 6.21 -13.63 17.63
CA PHE A 138 5.49 -14.26 16.52
C PHE A 138 4.04 -14.53 16.92
N ASP A 139 3.09 -13.99 16.16
CA ASP A 139 1.70 -14.43 16.17
C ASP A 139 1.61 -15.83 15.54
N HIS A 140 2.02 -16.86 16.30
CA HIS A 140 1.82 -18.24 15.88
C HIS A 140 0.31 -18.54 15.92
N VAL A 141 -0.34 -18.44 14.78
CA VAL A 141 -1.73 -18.88 14.59
C VAL A 141 -1.70 -20.39 14.31
N PRO A 142 -2.33 -21.22 15.18
CA PRO A 142 -2.45 -22.66 14.94
C PRO A 142 -3.10 -22.94 13.57
N PRO A 143 -2.62 -23.96 12.83
CA PRO A 143 -3.10 -24.23 11.47
C PRO A 143 -4.59 -24.56 11.42
N GLU A 144 -5.18 -25.04 12.53
CA GLU A 144 -6.62 -25.33 12.65
C GLU A 144 -7.49 -24.06 12.56
N LEU A 145 -6.91 -22.88 12.80
CA LEU A 145 -7.58 -21.59 12.70
C LEU A 145 -7.35 -20.90 11.34
N ILE A 146 -6.56 -21.49 10.45
CA ILE A 146 -6.29 -20.95 9.11
C ILE A 146 -7.33 -21.50 8.14
N THR A 147 -8.35 -20.70 7.84
CA THR A 147 -9.45 -21.12 6.96
C THR A 147 -9.12 -20.97 5.46
N LEU A 148 -8.11 -20.18 5.12
CA LEU A 148 -7.79 -19.85 3.72
C LEU A 148 -6.33 -19.43 3.53
N PHE A 149 -5.61 -20.15 2.67
CA PHE A 149 -4.30 -19.74 2.18
C PHE A 149 -4.46 -18.94 0.89
N ILE A 150 -4.15 -17.65 0.93
CA ILE A 150 -4.14 -16.81 -0.28
C ILE A 150 -2.76 -16.89 -0.93
N SER A 151 -2.72 -17.48 -2.13
CA SER A 151 -1.53 -17.55 -2.98
C SER A 151 -1.70 -16.67 -4.22
N ASN A 152 -0.63 -16.50 -5.00
CA ASN A 152 -0.68 -15.79 -6.28
C ASN A 152 -1.53 -16.49 -7.36
N ILE A 153 -1.97 -17.73 -7.10
CA ILE A 153 -2.87 -18.49 -7.98
C ILE A 153 -4.32 -18.54 -7.46
N GLY A 154 -4.59 -17.96 -6.29
CA GLY A 154 -5.92 -17.94 -5.67
C GLY A 154 -5.93 -18.38 -4.21
N GLY A 155 -7.13 -18.42 -3.62
CA GLY A 155 -7.35 -18.91 -2.27
C GLY A 155 -7.52 -20.43 -2.25
N ASN A 156 -6.70 -21.12 -1.44
CA ASN A 156 -6.81 -22.55 -1.19
C ASN A 156 -7.24 -22.77 0.26
N ALA A 157 -8.39 -23.41 0.48
CA ALA A 157 -8.75 -23.89 1.80
C ALA A 157 -7.92 -25.14 2.12
N PRO A 158 -7.35 -25.28 3.33
CA PRO A 158 -6.76 -26.55 3.74
C PRO A 158 -7.83 -27.63 3.73
N SER A 159 -7.55 -28.76 3.06
CA SER A 159 -8.39 -29.95 2.97
C SER A 159 -8.27 -30.84 4.20
#